data_AF-A0A2V3J928-F1
#
_entry.id   AF-A0A2V3J928-F1
#
_cell.length_a   1.000
_cell.length_b   1.000
_cell.length_c   1.000
_cell.angle_alpha   90.00
_cell.angle_beta   90.00
_cell.angle_gamma   90.00
#
_symmetry.space_group_name_H-M   'P 1'
#
loop_
_entity.id
_entity.type
_entity.pdbx_description
1 polymer ?
#
loop_
_entity_poly.entity_id
_entity_poly.type
_entity_poly.pdbx_seq_one_letter_code
_entity_poly.pdbx_strand_id
1 'polypeptide(L)'
;MELNRQNRYQFQWWALSLVDARPFGDKKKGADTGIDGYFFFNDAGETKKAVVQVKSGKVGVSQIRELIQVVAREKAKMGFFLTLKTPTAAMTEAATGEGFYSDSFGNKYPKLQIFTIEELLNNKSPDTPQKVGLFESFRNTKRRKNKRNKK
;
A
#
# COMPACT_ATOMS: atom_id res chain seq x y z
N MET A 1 20.34 -18.72 10.48
CA MET A 1 19.80 -17.85 9.41
C MET A 1 18.27 -17.65 9.47
N GLU A 2 17.53 -18.46 10.24
CA GLU A 2 16.05 -18.40 10.34
C GLU A 2 15.51 -17.13 11.05
N LEU A 3 16.23 -16.64 12.07
CA LEU A 3 15.77 -15.55 12.95
C LEU A 3 15.58 -14.19 12.22
N ASN A 4 16.44 -13.88 11.25
CA ASN A 4 16.38 -12.60 10.51
C ASN A 4 15.16 -12.51 9.56
N ARG A 5 14.67 -13.64 9.05
CA ARG A 5 13.51 -13.64 8.13
C ARG A 5 12.22 -13.43 8.90
N GLN A 6 12.07 -14.11 10.05
CA GLN A 6 10.90 -13.95 10.93
C GLN A 6 10.78 -12.50 11.41
N ASN A 7 11.89 -11.90 11.84
CA ASN A 7 11.91 -10.50 12.30
C ASN A 7 11.50 -9.52 11.17
N ARG A 8 11.95 -9.74 9.93
CA ARG A 8 11.56 -8.91 8.79
C ARG A 8 10.07 -8.99 8.48
N TYR A 9 9.47 -10.18 8.49
CA TYR A 9 8.05 -10.34 8.23
C TYR A 9 7.19 -9.73 9.35
N GLN A 10 7.61 -9.89 10.62
CA GLN A 10 6.96 -9.24 11.76
C GLN A 10 6.97 -7.73 11.60
N PHE A 11 8.12 -7.14 11.23
CA PHE A 11 8.23 -5.72 10.97
C PHE A 11 7.30 -5.26 9.84
N GLN A 12 7.24 -6.00 8.73
CA GLN A 12 6.36 -5.67 7.61
C GLN A 12 4.90 -5.68 8.04
N TRP A 13 4.44 -6.72 8.74
CA TRP A 13 3.05 -6.80 9.23
C TRP A 13 2.72 -5.69 10.22
N TRP A 14 3.64 -5.38 11.13
CA TRP A 14 3.48 -4.27 12.06
C TRP A 14 3.36 -2.94 11.30
N ALA A 15 4.26 -2.64 10.36
CA ALA A 15 4.21 -1.41 9.57
C ALA A 15 2.91 -1.29 8.76
N LEU A 16 2.42 -2.39 8.17
CA LEU A 16 1.14 -2.41 7.45
C LEU A 16 -0.06 -2.12 8.37
N SER A 17 -0.01 -2.61 9.62
CA SER A 17 -1.08 -2.37 10.60
C SER A 17 -1.23 -0.88 10.95
N LEU A 18 -0.16 -0.09 10.88
CA LEU A 18 -0.20 1.36 11.15
C LEU A 18 -1.06 2.14 10.13
N VAL A 19 -1.32 1.54 8.96
CA VAL A 19 -2.13 2.16 7.90
C VAL A 19 -3.38 1.33 7.57
N ASP A 20 -3.78 0.39 8.42
CA ASP A 20 -4.90 -0.54 8.15
C ASP A 20 -4.75 -1.33 6.83
N ALA A 21 -3.52 -1.54 6.36
CA ALA A 21 -3.27 -2.32 5.17
C ALA A 21 -3.34 -3.81 5.47
N ARG A 22 -3.96 -4.55 4.55
CA ARG A 22 -4.01 -5.99 4.61
C ARG A 22 -2.70 -6.59 4.11
N PRO A 23 -2.02 -7.44 4.90
CA PRO A 23 -0.83 -8.16 4.45
C PRO A 23 -1.09 -8.99 3.18
N PHE A 24 -0.17 -8.89 2.23
CA PHE A 24 -0.15 -9.76 1.07
C PHE A 24 0.52 -11.08 1.46
N GLY A 25 -0.31 -12.07 1.83
CA GLY A 25 0.15 -13.33 2.41
C GLY A 25 0.87 -14.27 1.42
N ASP A 26 1.81 -15.04 1.99
CA ASP A 26 2.69 -16.06 1.41
C ASP A 26 2.13 -16.78 0.16
N LYS A 27 2.45 -16.27 -1.03
CA LYS A 27 2.48 -17.12 -2.22
C LYS A 27 3.87 -17.71 -2.35
N LYS A 28 3.91 -19.06 -2.32
CA LYS A 28 4.98 -19.98 -2.75
C LYS A 28 6.11 -19.29 -3.51
N LYS A 29 7.38 -19.59 -3.12
CA LYS A 29 8.64 -19.32 -3.85
C LYS A 29 8.38 -18.88 -5.30
N GLY A 30 8.20 -17.58 -5.46
CA GLY A 30 7.95 -16.89 -6.71
C GLY A 30 8.74 -15.60 -6.71
N ALA A 31 8.90 -14.99 -7.88
CA ALA A 31 9.63 -13.74 -8.02
C ALA A 31 9.10 -12.66 -7.05
N ASP A 32 10.01 -11.82 -6.54
CA ASP A 32 9.65 -10.68 -5.68
C ASP A 32 8.63 -9.80 -6.41
N THR A 33 7.40 -9.76 -5.89
CA THR A 33 6.31 -8.98 -6.50
C THR A 33 6.42 -7.49 -6.18
N GLY A 34 7.24 -7.11 -5.20
CA GLY A 34 7.33 -5.75 -4.70
C GLY A 34 6.11 -5.27 -3.90
N ILE A 35 5.26 -6.19 -3.45
CA ILE A 35 4.01 -5.91 -2.72
C ILE A 35 4.08 -6.51 -1.33
N ASP A 36 4.00 -5.68 -0.30
CA ASP A 36 3.91 -6.13 1.10
C ASP A 36 2.45 -6.19 1.58
N GLY A 37 1.59 -5.32 1.05
CA GLY A 37 0.16 -5.30 1.40
C GLY A 37 -0.72 -4.51 0.45
N TYR A 38 -2.02 -4.51 0.78
CA TYR A 38 -3.03 -3.74 0.08
C TYR A 38 -3.85 -2.90 1.05
N PHE A 39 -3.98 -1.62 0.75
CA PHE A 39 -4.94 -0.73 1.39
C PHE A 39 -6.21 -0.64 0.55
N PHE A 40 -7.38 -0.65 1.17
CA PHE A 40 -8.66 -0.59 0.48
C PHE A 40 -9.42 0.69 0.84
N PHE A 41 -10.03 1.29 -0.16
CA PHE A 41 -10.88 2.46 -0.02
C PHE A 41 -12.07 2.34 -0.97
N ASN A 42 -13.16 3.03 -0.66
CA ASN A 42 -14.34 3.13 -1.50
C ASN A 42 -14.38 4.48 -2.20
N ASP A 43 -14.82 4.47 -3.44
CA ASP A 43 -15.13 5.66 -4.21
C ASP A 43 -16.45 5.43 -4.93
N ALA A 44 -17.47 6.23 -4.61
CA ALA A 44 -18.85 6.08 -5.07
C ALA A 44 -19.40 4.64 -4.97
N GLY A 45 -19.11 3.96 -3.86
CA GLY A 45 -19.57 2.58 -3.62
C GLY A 45 -18.73 1.49 -4.31
N GLU A 46 -17.71 1.84 -5.08
CA GLU A 46 -16.75 0.89 -5.64
C GLU A 46 -15.53 0.75 -4.73
N THR A 47 -15.25 -0.46 -4.25
CA THR A 47 -14.01 -0.76 -3.52
C THR A 47 -12.81 -0.83 -4.47
N LYS A 48 -11.92 0.15 -4.31
CA LYS A 48 -10.63 0.29 -4.99
C LYS A 48 -9.49 -0.09 -4.05
N LYS A 49 -8.26 -0.18 -4.58
CA LYS A 49 -7.08 -0.60 -3.81
C LYS A 49 -5.87 0.29 -4.09
N ALA A 50 -5.03 0.45 -3.08
CA ALA A 50 -3.66 0.91 -3.18
C ALA A 50 -2.68 -0.23 -2.89
N VAL A 51 -1.54 -0.25 -3.58
CA VAL A 51 -0.42 -1.15 -3.25
C VAL A 51 0.37 -0.54 -2.11
N VAL A 52 0.84 -1.36 -1.18
CA VAL A 52 1.69 -0.93 -0.07
C VAL A 52 3.03 -1.66 -0.12
N GLN A 53 4.12 -0.90 -0.04
CA GLN A 53 5.50 -1.40 0.05
C GLN A 53 6.17 -0.86 1.32
N VAL A 54 6.90 -1.71 2.03
CA VAL A 54 7.58 -1.42 3.29
C VAL A 54 9.10 -1.60 3.13
N LYS A 55 9.88 -0.61 3.55
CA LYS A 55 11.35 -0.67 3.58
C LYS A 55 11.93 -0.25 4.93
N SER A 56 12.73 -1.13 5.52
CA SER A 56 13.47 -0.85 6.76
C SER A 56 14.94 -0.45 6.52
N GLY A 57 15.47 -0.70 5.31
CA GLY A 57 16.87 -0.48 4.95
C GLY A 57 17.11 0.84 4.22
N LYS A 58 18.16 0.88 3.38
CA LYS A 58 18.45 2.02 2.51
C LYS A 58 17.26 2.26 1.55
N VAL A 59 16.89 3.52 1.42
CA VAL A 59 15.83 3.96 0.50
C VAL A 59 16.37 4.86 -0.59
N GLY A 60 15.68 4.89 -1.73
CA GLY A 60 16.07 5.72 -2.86
C GLY A 60 15.00 5.77 -3.95
N VAL A 61 15.19 6.68 -4.91
CA VAL A 61 14.22 6.96 -5.98
C VAL A 61 13.89 5.75 -6.85
N SER A 62 14.81 4.78 -6.99
CA SER A 62 14.55 3.54 -7.73
C SER A 62 13.36 2.76 -7.17
N GLN A 63 13.23 2.70 -5.85
CA GLN A 63 12.13 1.99 -5.18
C GLN A 63 10.78 2.66 -5.42
N ILE A 64 10.76 3.99 -5.52
CA ILE A 64 9.55 4.74 -5.88
C ILE A 64 9.16 4.45 -7.33
N ARG A 65 10.12 4.44 -8.26
CA ARG A 65 9.88 4.08 -9.67
C ARG A 65 9.40 2.63 -9.82
N GLU A 66 9.95 1.71 -9.04
CA GLU A 66 9.47 0.32 -8.97
C GLU A 66 8.03 0.28 -8.47
N LEU A 67 7.70 0.98 -7.37
CA LEU A 67 6.34 1.05 -6.84
C LEU A 67 5.35 1.57 -7.87
N ILE A 68 5.71 2.58 -8.66
CA ILE A 68 4.88 3.10 -9.76
C ILE A 68 4.55 1.99 -10.77
N GLN A 69 5.55 1.20 -11.17
CA GLN A 69 5.34 0.07 -12.08
C GLN A 69 4.44 -1.01 -11.44
N VAL A 70 4.61 -1.28 -10.15
CA VAL A 70 3.75 -2.21 -9.41
C VAL A 70 2.31 -1.71 -9.36
N VAL A 71 2.08 -0.42 -9.07
CA VAL A 71 0.73 0.18 -9.05
C VAL A 71 0.04 -0.01 -10.40
N ALA A 72 0.74 0.27 -11.50
CA ALA A 72 0.22 0.10 -12.85
C ALA A 72 -0.09 -1.38 -13.16
N ARG A 73 0.87 -2.28 -12.90
CA ARG A 73 0.73 -3.73 -13.14
C ARG A 73 -0.45 -4.34 -12.37
N GLU A 74 -0.60 -3.94 -11.10
CA GLU A 74 -1.66 -4.44 -10.23
C GLU A 74 -3.02 -3.77 -10.46
N LYS A 75 -3.09 -2.81 -11.40
CA LYS A 75 -4.27 -1.95 -11.64
C LYS A 75 -4.77 -1.29 -10.35
N ALA A 76 -3.85 -1.00 -9.43
CA ALA A 76 -4.15 -0.23 -8.23
C ALA A 76 -4.31 1.24 -8.60
N LYS A 77 -5.09 1.96 -7.81
CA LYS A 77 -5.37 3.37 -8.06
C LYS A 77 -4.35 4.29 -7.41
N MET A 78 -3.68 3.80 -6.36
CA MET A 78 -2.71 4.55 -5.57
C MET A 78 -1.58 3.61 -5.11
N GLY A 79 -0.48 4.16 -4.61
CA GLY A 79 0.63 3.42 -4.02
C GLY A 79 1.19 4.10 -2.78
N PHE A 80 1.45 3.32 -1.74
CA PHE A 80 1.97 3.79 -0.45
C PHE A 80 3.34 3.16 -0.15
N PHE A 81 4.31 4.01 0.13
CA PHE A 81 5.66 3.61 0.50
C PHE A 81 5.93 3.93 1.96
N LEU A 82 6.18 2.91 2.76
CA LEU A 82 6.39 3.01 4.21
C LEU A 82 7.86 2.76 4.51
N THR A 83 8.49 3.67 5.27
CA THR A 83 9.94 3.61 5.52
C THR A 83 10.36 4.01 6.92
N LEU A 84 11.42 3.40 7.44
CA LEU A 84 12.10 3.87 8.67
C LEU A 84 13.04 5.05 8.42
N LYS A 85 13.38 5.32 7.16
CA LYS A 85 14.32 6.36 6.76
C LYS A 85 13.58 7.55 6.17
N THR A 86 14.08 8.75 6.46
CA THR A 86 13.64 9.99 5.82
C THR A 86 13.74 9.85 4.30
N PRO A 87 12.67 10.13 3.54
CA PRO A 87 12.72 10.09 2.09
C PRO A 87 13.65 11.20 1.55
N THR A 88 14.34 10.90 0.44
CA THR A 88 15.16 11.91 -0.24
C THR A 88 14.28 12.83 -1.08
N ALA A 89 14.77 14.02 -1.43
CA ALA A 89 14.06 14.95 -2.30
C ALA A 89 13.62 14.28 -3.63
N ALA A 90 14.53 13.53 -4.26
CA ALA A 90 14.24 12.79 -5.48
C ALA A 90 13.11 11.73 -5.33
N MET A 91 12.95 11.14 -4.14
CA MET A 91 11.82 10.24 -3.87
C MET A 91 10.50 11.01 -3.83
N THR A 92 10.47 12.13 -3.11
CA THR A 92 9.30 13.00 -3.00
C THR A 92 8.89 13.60 -4.34
N GLU A 93 9.86 14.05 -5.14
CA GLU A 93 9.64 14.54 -6.50
C GLU A 93 9.05 13.45 -7.41
N ALA A 94 9.63 12.25 -7.39
CA ALA A 94 9.13 11.13 -8.20
C ALA A 94 7.70 10.73 -7.79
N ALA A 95 7.38 10.72 -6.50
CA ALA A 95 6.03 10.45 -6.02
C ALA A 95 5.04 11.55 -6.43
N THR A 96 5.44 12.81 -6.34
CA THR A 96 4.61 13.97 -6.72
C THR A 96 4.37 14.02 -8.23
N GLY A 97 5.36 13.63 -9.03
CA GLY A 97 5.27 13.59 -10.50
C GLY A 97 4.21 12.64 -11.04
N GLU A 98 3.76 11.66 -10.26
CA GLU A 98 2.63 10.78 -10.62
C GLU A 98 1.26 11.46 -10.56
N GLY A 99 1.21 12.66 -9.98
CA GLY A 99 0.00 13.48 -9.90
C GLY A 99 -1.03 12.93 -8.90
N PHE A 100 -2.30 13.14 -9.25
CA PHE A 100 -3.41 12.91 -8.35
C PHE A 100 -4.37 11.85 -8.87
N TYR A 101 -4.91 11.07 -7.94
CA TYR A 101 -6.14 10.34 -8.11
C TYR A 101 -7.32 11.30 -7.88
N SER A 102 -8.21 11.44 -8.86
CA SER A 102 -9.49 12.15 -8.69
C SER A 102 -10.58 11.14 -8.33
N ASP A 103 -11.31 11.38 -7.23
CA ASP A 103 -12.50 10.59 -6.90
C ASP A 103 -13.71 10.98 -7.77
N SER A 104 -14.80 10.23 -7.63
CA SER A 104 -16.03 10.46 -8.41
C SER A 104 -16.72 11.79 -8.10
N PHE A 105 -16.28 12.51 -7.07
CA PHE A 105 -16.81 13.81 -6.65
C PHE A 105 -15.87 14.97 -7.01
N GLY A 106 -14.71 14.69 -7.62
CA GLY A 106 -13.74 15.69 -8.05
C GLY A 106 -12.68 16.05 -7.01
N ASN A 107 -12.65 15.41 -5.84
CA ASN A 107 -11.57 15.61 -4.88
C ASN A 107 -10.30 14.91 -5.37
N LYS A 108 -9.14 15.51 -5.08
CA LYS A 108 -7.83 15.05 -5.55
C LYS A 108 -6.99 14.53 -4.39
N TYR A 109 -6.39 13.36 -4.58
CA TYR A 109 -5.54 12.68 -3.59
C TYR A 109 -4.20 12.33 -4.25
N PRO A 110 -3.04 12.53 -3.61
CA PRO A 110 -1.76 12.18 -4.21
C PRO A 110 -1.72 10.69 -4.55
N LYS A 111 -1.42 10.36 -5.81
CA LYS A 111 -1.50 8.98 -6.31
C LYS A 111 -0.43 8.09 -5.64
N LEU A 112 0.75 8.66 -5.41
CA LEU A 112 1.84 8.03 -4.67
C LEU A 112 2.10 8.82 -3.39
N GLN A 113 2.12 8.13 -2.25
CA GLN A 113 2.35 8.74 -0.94
C GLN A 113 3.47 8.02 -0.20
N ILE A 114 4.35 8.78 0.44
CA ILE A 114 5.48 8.29 1.21
C ILE A 114 5.23 8.61 2.68
N PHE A 115 5.43 7.62 3.54
CA PHE A 115 5.26 7.74 4.98
C PHE A 115 6.51 7.26 5.70
N THR A 116 7.00 8.07 6.64
CA THR A 116 7.90 7.52 7.65
C THR A 116 7.09 6.81 8.73
N ILE A 117 7.68 5.79 9.36
CA ILE A 117 7.05 5.13 10.51
C ILE A 117 6.78 6.13 11.64
N GLU A 118 7.68 7.09 11.85
CA GLU A 118 7.49 8.17 12.84
C GLU A 118 6.24 9.01 12.54
N GLU A 119 6.02 9.39 11.28
CA GLU A 119 4.82 10.12 10.88
C GLU A 119 3.54 9.32 11.15
N LEU A 120 3.55 8.02 10.85
CA LEU A 120 2.40 7.14 11.08
C LEU A 120 2.07 7.01 12.56
N LEU A 121 3.08 6.93 13.42
CA LEU A 121 2.91 6.92 14.88
C LEU A 121 2.38 8.26 15.40
N ASN A 122 2.66 9.36 14.69
CA ASN A 122 2.12 10.70 14.96
C ASN A 122 0.76 10.95 14.28
N ASN A 123 -0.05 9.91 14.09
CA ASN A 123 -1.39 9.95 13.51
C ASN A 123 -1.47 10.40 12.03
N LYS A 124 -0.34 10.48 11.30
CA LYS A 124 -0.42 10.61 9.85
C LYS A 124 -1.00 9.33 9.27
N SER A 125 -1.86 9.47 8.27
CA SER A 125 -2.49 8.32 7.62
C SER A 125 -2.61 8.56 6.12
N PRO A 126 -2.82 7.50 5.31
CA PRO A 126 -3.06 7.66 3.88
C PRO A 126 -4.18 8.63 3.59
N ASP A 127 -3.92 9.57 2.69
CA ASP A 127 -4.93 10.49 2.18
C ASP A 127 -5.65 9.81 1.01
N THR A 128 -6.90 9.43 1.24
CA THR A 128 -7.71 8.66 0.29
C THR A 128 -9.17 9.12 0.41
N PRO A 129 -10.04 8.69 -0.51
CA PRO A 129 -11.48 8.76 -0.32
C PRO A 129 -11.95 7.98 0.93
N GLN A 130 -13.18 7.46 0.93
CA GLN A 130 -13.74 6.72 2.05
C GLN A 130 -12.90 5.47 2.39
N LYS A 131 -12.13 5.54 3.49
CA LYS A 131 -11.29 4.43 3.98
C LYS A 131 -12.14 3.21 4.31
N VAL A 132 -11.70 2.02 3.90
CA VAL A 132 -12.30 0.76 4.32
C VAL A 132 -11.45 0.19 5.45
N GLY A 133 -12.01 0.12 6.66
CA GLY A 133 -11.30 -0.41 7.81
C GLY A 133 -10.81 -1.85 7.57
N LEU A 134 -9.70 -2.21 8.21
CA LEU A 134 -9.04 -3.49 8.00
C LEU A 134 -10.00 -4.68 8.11
N PHE A 135 -10.84 -4.70 9.15
CA PHE A 135 -11.82 -5.77 9.39
C PHE A 135 -12.89 -5.86 8.28
N GLU A 136 -13.37 -4.71 7.78
CA GLU A 136 -14.34 -4.66 6.68
C GLU A 136 -13.73 -5.17 5.37
N SER A 137 -12.45 -4.85 5.11
CA SER A 137 -11.74 -5.31 3.91
C SER A 137 -11.67 -6.85 3.82
N PHE A 138 -11.52 -7.53 4.96
CA PHE A 138 -11.54 -9.00 5.04
C PHE A 138 -12.92 -9.58 4.72
N ARG A 139 -14.01 -8.94 5.18
CA ARG A 139 -15.40 -9.36 4.88
C ARG A 139 -15.74 -9.21 3.39
N ASN A 140 -15.37 -8.09 2.79
CA ASN A 140 -15.64 -7.82 1.37
C ASN A 140 -14.93 -8.81 0.44
N THR A 141 -13.76 -9.31 0.83
CA THR A 141 -13.05 -10.35 0.07
C THR A 141 -13.78 -11.71 0.09
N LYS A 142 -14.33 -12.13 1.24
CA LYS A 142 -15.10 -13.38 1.35
C LYS A 142 -16.35 -13.34 0.46
N ARG A 143 -17.07 -12.21 0.43
CA ARG A 143 -18.22 -11.99 -0.45
C ARG A 143 -17.86 -12.09 -1.94
N ARG A 144 -16.72 -11.53 -2.37
CA ARG A 144 -16.23 -11.62 -3.75
C ARG A 144 -15.90 -13.05 -4.19
N LYS A 145 -15.32 -13.88 -3.30
CA LYS A 145 -15.06 -15.30 -3.60
C LYS A 145 -16.36 -16.10 -3.81
N ASN A 146 -17.37 -15.90 -2.95
CA ASN A 146 -18.65 -16.62 -3.06
C ASN A 146 -19.43 -16.28 -4.34
N LYS A 147 -19.32 -15.05 -4.86
CA LYS A 147 -19.95 -14.66 -6.14
C LYS A 147 -19.25 -15.27 -7.36
N ARG A 148 -17.93 -15.54 -7.29
CA ARG A 148 -17.18 -16.18 -8.38
C ARG A 148 -17.42 -17.69 -8.48
N ASN A 149 -17.74 -18.36 -7.38
CA ASN A 149 -18.05 -19.81 -7.36
C ASN A 149 -19.51 -20.13 -7.72
N LYS A 150 -20.34 -19.13 -8.04
CA LYS A 150 -21.75 -19.29 -8.44
C LYS A 150 -21.99 -18.97 -9.92
N LYS A 151 -20.93 -18.73 -10.70
CA LYS A 151 -20.93 -18.67 -12.16
C LYS A 151 -20.13 -19.84 -12.69
#